data_AF-A0A822XU57-F1
#
_entry.id   AF-A0A822XU57-F1
#
_cell.length_a   1.000
_cell.length_b   1.000
_cell.length_c   1.000
_cell.angle_alpha   90.00
_cell.angle_beta   90.00
_cell.angle_gamma   90.00
#
_symmetry.space_group_name_H-M   'P 1'
#
loop_
_entity.id
_entity.type
_entity.pdbx_description
1 polymer ?
#
loop_
_entity_poly.entity_id
_entity_poly.type
_entity_poly.pdbx_seq_one_letter_code
_entity_poly.pdbx_strand_id
1 'polypeptide(L)' 'MNRGEDVVGLLDKRLEGRADIEELTRACKVACWCIQDDEKDWPSMGKVVQVLEGSVEMGTPPIPS' A
#
# COMPACT_ATOMS: atom_id res chain seq x y z
N MET A 1 -3.61 -3.98 16.18
CA MET A 1 -3.69 -2.67 15.50
C MET A 1 -4.80 -2.76 14.46
N ASN A 2 -5.83 -1.92 14.58
CA ASN A 2 -6.92 -1.87 13.60
C ASN A 2 -6.38 -1.27 12.30
N ARG A 3 -6.27 -2.11 11.27
CA ARG A 3 -5.47 -1.86 10.05
C ARG A 3 -5.99 -0.73 9.14
N GLY A 4 -7.19 -0.19 9.41
CA GLY A 4 -7.83 0.87 8.61
C GLY A 4 -7.81 2.27 9.24
N GLU A 5 -7.64 2.40 10.56
CA GLU A 5 -7.64 3.70 11.26
C GLU A 5 -6.27 4.42 11.18
N ASP A 6 -5.21 3.70 10.79
CA ASP A 6 -3.81 4.16 10.83
C ASP A 6 -3.30 4.76 9.50
N VAL A 7 -3.90 4.38 8.36
CA VAL A 7 -3.43 4.83 7.03
C VAL A 7 -3.76 6.28 6.72
N VAL A 8 -4.84 6.82 7.32
CA VAL A 8 -5.23 8.24 7.15
C VAL A 8 -4.15 9.17 7.70
N GLY A 9 -3.41 8.74 8.74
CA GLY A 9 -2.29 9.50 9.28
C GLY A 9 -1.10 9.65 8.31
N LEU A 10 -1.02 8.79 7.29
CA LEU A 10 0.02 8.85 6.25
C LEU A 10 -0.35 9.79 5.09
N LEU A 11 -1.60 10.26 5.03
CA LEU A 11 -2.04 11.15 3.97
C LEU A 11 -1.31 12.49 4.05
N ASP A 12 -0.77 12.96 2.93
CA ASP A 12 -0.14 14.27 2.86
C ASP A 12 -1.15 15.36 3.28
N LYS A 13 -0.76 16.19 4.25
CA LYS A 13 -1.57 17.29 4.78
C LYS A 13 -2.03 18.27 3.69
N ARG A 14 -1.26 18.39 2.60
CA ARG A 14 -1.59 19.23 1.44
C ARG A 14 -2.82 18.76 0.67
N LEU A 15 -3.22 17.49 0.83
CA LEU A 15 -4.46 16.96 0.25
C LEU A 15 -5.69 17.31 1.10
N GLU A 16 -5.51 17.86 2.31
CA GLU A 16 -6.60 18.34 3.17
C GLU A 16 -7.67 17.27 3.45
N GLY A 17 -7.24 16.02 3.62
CA GLY A 17 -8.16 14.89 3.83
C GLY A 17 -8.87 14.40 2.56
N ARG A 18 -8.60 14.99 1.39
CA ARG A 18 -9.19 14.59 0.11
C ARG A 18 -8.43 13.42 -0.49
N ALA A 19 -8.77 12.22 -0.03
CA ALA A 19 -8.34 10.97 -0.64
C ALA A 19 -9.41 9.90 -0.46
N ASP A 20 -9.46 8.98 -1.43
CA ASP A 20 -10.18 7.74 -1.25
C ASP A 20 -9.38 6.82 -0.30
N ILE A 21 -10.05 6.32 0.74
CA ILE A 21 -9.38 5.53 1.79
C ILE A 21 -8.94 4.17 1.24
N GLU A 22 -9.67 3.59 0.28
CA GLU A 22 -9.31 2.32 -0.32
C GLU A 22 -8.10 2.48 -1.25
N GLU A 23 -8.08 3.54 -2.07
CA GLU A 23 -6.91 3.88 -2.90
C GLU A 23 -5.67 4.14 -2.04
N LEU A 24 -5.82 4.93 -0.98
CA LEU A 24 -4.75 5.20 -0.01
C LEU A 24 -4.22 3.90 0.60
N THR A 25 -5.12 3.02 1.02
CA THR A 25 -4.75 1.71 1.60
C THR A 25 -3.98 0.84 0.60
N ARG A 26 -4.42 0.79 -0.67
CA ARG A 26 -3.74 0.00 -1.71
C ARG A 26 -2.38 0.60 -2.04
N ALA A 27 -2.27 1.92 -2.14
CA ALA A 27 -1.02 2.63 -2.35
C ALA A 27 0.00 2.36 -1.21
N CYS A 28 -0.44 2.45 0.05
CA CYS A 28 0.41 2.13 1.20
C CYS A 28 0.88 0.67 1.18
N LYS A 29 0.00 -0.28 0.86
CA LYS A 29 0.39 -1.71 0.74
C LYS A 29 1.44 -1.92 -0.35
N VAL A 30 1.23 -1.36 -1.54
CA VAL A 30 2.19 -1.45 -2.65
C VAL A 30 3.54 -0.87 -2.22
N ALA A 31 3.54 0.31 -1.62
CA ALA A 31 4.76 0.95 -1.15
C ALA A 31 5.53 0.05 -0.16
N CYS A 32 4.84 -0.53 0.83
CA CYS A 32 5.45 -1.44 1.79
C CYS A 32 6.02 -2.73 1.16
N TRP A 33 5.44 -3.23 0.08
CA TRP A 33 5.99 -4.39 -0.65
C TRP A 33 7.19 -4.03 -1.53
N CYS A 34 7.21 -2.83 -2.12
CA CYS A 34 8.30 -2.38 -2.98
C CYS A 34 9.60 -2.04 -2.21
N ILE A 35 9.54 -1.87 -0.89
CA ILE A 35 10.70 -1.55 -0.05
C ILE A 35 11.22 -2.74 0.77
N GLN A 36 10.76 -3.95 0.49
CA GLN A 36 11.23 -5.16 1.18
C GLN A 36 12.72 -5.41 0.91
N ASP A 37 13.43 -5.95 1.89
CA ASP A 37 14.87 -6.18 1.79
C ASP A 37 15.21 -7.30 0.79
N ASP A 38 14.41 -8.36 0.73
CA ASP A 38 14.56 -9.43 -0.26
C ASP A 38 13.87 -9.03 -1.57
N GLU A 39 14.65 -8.90 -2.64
CA GLU A 39 14.18 -8.61 -4.00
C GLU A 39 13.14 -9.62 -4.51
N LYS A 40 13.13 -10.85 -3.97
CA LYS A 40 12.15 -11.89 -4.35
C LYS A 40 10.75 -11.58 -3.86
N ASP A 41 10.62 -10.76 -2.81
CA ASP A 41 9.35 -10.31 -2.29
C ASP A 41 8.79 -9.13 -3.07
N TRP A 42 9.58 -8.53 -3.97
CA TRP A 42 9.13 -7.40 -4.76
C TRP A 42 8.03 -7.81 -5.73
N PRO A 43 6.91 -7.06 -5.79
CA PRO A 43 5.88 -7.33 -6.76
C PRO A 43 6.36 -6.98 -8.17
N SER A 44 5.95 -7.79 -9.16
CA SER A 44 6.13 -7.40 -10.56
C SER A 44 5.34 -6.13 -10.88
N MET A 45 5.81 -5.33 -11.84
CA MET A 45 5.09 -4.11 -12.25
C MET A 45 3.65 -4.38 -12.70
N GLY A 46 3.39 -5.54 -13.33
CA GLY A 46 2.03 -5.96 -13.67
C GLY A 46 1.16 -6.17 -12.43
N LYS A 47 1.70 -6.78 -11.37
CA LYS A 47 1.00 -6.95 -10.10
C LYS A 47 0.77 -5.62 -9.39
N VAL A 48 1.75 -4.71 -9.42
CA VAL A 48 1.62 -3.34 -8.87
C VAL A 48 0.43 -2.61 -9.49
N VAL A 49 0.33 -2.59 -10.83
CA VAL A 49 -0.77 -1.93 -11.55
C VAL A 49 -2.11 -2.54 -11.17
N GLN A 50 -2.22 -3.88 -11.21
CA GLN A 50 -3.45 -4.58 -10.83
C GLN A 50 -3.92 -4.28 -9.41
N VAL A 51 -3.00 -4.11 -8.46
CA VAL A 51 -3.34 -3.75 -7.08
C VAL A 51 -3.79 -2.30 -6.97
N LEU A 52 -3.09 -1.36 -7.64
CA LEU A 52 -3.48 0.06 -7.61
C LEU A 52 -4.86 0.30 -8.22
N GLU A 53 -5.16 -0.37 -9.33
CA GLU A 53 -6.48 -0.35 -9.99
C GLU A 53 -7.60 -1.02 -9.18
N GLY A 54 -7.25 -1.74 -8.10
CA GLY A 54 -8.23 -2.49 -7.29
C GLY A 54 -8.67 -3.82 -7.92
N SER A 55 -8.04 -4.23 -9.03
CA SER A 55 -8.36 -5.47 -9.75
C SER A 55 -7.96 -6.73 -8.97
N VAL A 56 -6.94 -6.65 -8.12
CA VAL A 56 -6.49 -7.77 -7.28
C VAL A 56 -6.07 -7.30 -5.90
N GLU A 57 -6.42 -8.07 -4.86
CA GLU A 57 -5.94 -7.81 -3.51
C GLU A 57 -4.51 -8.31 -3.27
N MET A 58 -3.80 -7.62 -2.38
CA MET A 58 -2.46 -7.96 -1.94
C MET A 58 -2.45 -8.26 -0.44
N GLY A 59 -1.69 -9.29 -0.06
CA GLY A 59 -1.48 -9.66 1.32
C GLY A 59 -0.73 -8.60 2.12
N THR A 60 -0.60 -8.84 3.43
CA THR A 60 0.25 -8.01 4.29
C THR A 60 1.71 -8.23 3.92
N PRO A 61 2.50 -7.16 3.67
CA PRO A 61 3.92 -7.30 3.47
C PRO A 61 4.60 -7.85 4.74
N PRO A 62 5.72 -8.56 4.61
CA PRO A 62 6.52 -8.94 5.76
C PRO A 62 6.94 -7.68 6.53
N ILE A 63 7.06 -7.81 7.85
CA ILE A 63 7.74 -6.79 8.65
C ILE A 63 9.23 -6.95 8.34
N PRO A 64 9.92 -5.90 7.88
CA PRO A 64 11.38 -5.94 7.70
C PRO A 64 12.05 -6.37 9.02
N SER A 65 13.03 -7.27 8.92
CA SER A 65 13.69 -7.87 10.09
C SER A 65 14.68 -6.93 10.76
#